data_AF-A0A7V6MW51-F1
#
_entry.id   AF-A0A7V6MW51-F1
#
_cell.length_a   1.000
_cell.length_b   1.000
_cell.length_c   1.000
_cell.angle_alpha   90.00
_cell.angle_beta   90.00
_cell.angle_gamma   90.00
#
_symmetry.space_group_name_H-M   'P 1'
#
loop_
_entity.id
_entity.type
_entity.pdbx_description
1 polymer ?
#
loop_
_entity_poly.entity_id
_entity_poly.type
_entity_poly.pdbx_seq_one_letter_code
_entity_poly.pdbx_strand_id
1 'polypeptide(L)'
;MIISEHKPFEEIRELLKDAEKIVLIGCGECATACKSGGEEELIAMTKKLEDINKQVLGFIVPETSCNYLLVRRDLRKIRDTLNEADAVLSFACGDGVQTVA
;
A
#
# COMPACT_ATOMS: atom_id res chain seq x y z
N MET A 1 9.85 -1.35 15.71
CA MET A 1 9.17 -0.10 15.31
C MET A 1 10.13 0.72 14.47
N ILE A 2 9.80 0.93 13.20
CA ILE A 2 10.60 1.74 12.26
C ILE A 2 9.83 3.02 11.98
N ILE A 3 10.51 4.17 12.07
CA ILE A 3 9.93 5.47 11.69
C ILE A 3 9.97 5.57 10.17
N SER A 4 8.87 6.01 9.57
CA SER A 4 8.74 6.13 8.11
C SER A 4 8.08 7.44 7.72
N GLU A 5 8.41 7.92 6.52
CA GLU A 5 7.86 9.11 5.90
C GLU A 5 7.51 8.81 4.43
N HIS A 6 6.66 9.64 3.84
CA HIS A 6 6.31 9.47 2.42
C HIS A 6 7.46 9.91 1.52
N LYS A 7 7.69 9.12 0.47
CA LYS A 7 8.43 9.59 -0.69
C LYS A 7 7.71 10.80 -1.31
N PRO A 8 8.45 11.72 -1.96
CA PRO A 8 7.83 12.75 -2.78
C PRO A 8 6.84 12.13 -3.78
N PHE A 9 5.66 12.72 -3.94
CA PHE A 9 4.62 12.14 -4.81
C PHE A 9 5.10 11.99 -6.27
N GLU A 10 5.95 12.90 -6.74
CA GLU A 10 6.56 12.82 -8.07
C GLU A 10 7.41 11.56 -8.28
N GLU A 11 8.13 11.13 -7.24
CA GLU A 11 8.90 9.89 -7.30
C GLU A 11 7.95 8.68 -7.40
N ILE A 12 6.87 8.68 -6.62
CA ILE A 12 5.83 7.64 -6.68
C ILE A 12 5.18 7.60 -8.06
N ARG A 13 4.88 8.76 -8.65
CA ARG A 13 4.31 8.87 -9.99
C ARG A 13 5.22 8.26 -11.06
N GLU A 14 6.51 8.56 -11.00
CA GLU A 14 7.49 8.01 -11.95
C GLU A 14 7.64 6.48 -11.80
N LEU A 15 7.64 5.97 -10.57
CA LEU A 15 7.70 4.52 -10.30
C LEU A 15 6.45 3.78 -10.82
N LEU A 16 5.31 4.45 -10.90
CA LEU A 16 4.03 3.89 -11.33
C LEU A 16 3.69 4.22 -12.80
N LYS A 17 4.61 4.77 -13.58
CA LYS A 17 4.31 5.26 -14.94
C LYS A 17 3.68 4.19 -15.83
N ASP A 18 4.17 2.95 -15.76
CA ASP A 18 3.76 1.82 -16.61
C ASP A 18 2.61 0.97 -16.01
N ALA A 19 2.09 1.34 -14.84
CA ALA A 19 1.00 0.63 -14.16
C ALA A 19 -0.30 1.45 -14.19
N GLU A 20 -1.45 0.88 -14.56
CA GLU A 20 -2.73 1.62 -14.56
C GLU A 20 -3.59 1.25 -13.35
N LYS A 21 -3.66 -0.04 -13.03
CA LYS A 21 -4.45 -0.61 -11.94
C LYS A 21 -3.56 -0.91 -10.74
N ILE A 22 -3.89 -0.32 -9.60
CA ILE A 22 -3.04 -0.32 -8.42
C ILE A 22 -3.81 -0.84 -7.21
N VAL A 23 -3.17 -1.68 -6.40
CA VAL A 23 -3.64 -2.05 -5.06
C VAL A 23 -2.74 -1.42 -4.02
N LEU A 24 -3.33 -0.82 -2.98
CA LEU A 24 -2.57 -0.20 -1.88
C LEU A 24 -2.55 -1.12 -0.67
N ILE A 25 -1.41 -1.20 0.02
CA ILE A 25 -1.28 -2.03 1.22
C ILE A 25 -0.62 -1.20 2.33
N GLY A 26 -1.35 -1.01 3.42
CA GLY A 26 -0.94 -0.25 4.61
C GLY A 26 -0.21 -1.07 5.66
N CYS A 27 -0.03 -0.47 6.84
CA CYS A 27 0.40 -1.12 8.08
C CYS A 27 -0.24 -0.43 9.28
N GLY A 28 -1.05 -1.16 10.06
CA GLY A 28 -1.85 -0.67 11.18
C GLY A 28 -1.07 -0.26 12.43
N GLU A 29 0.25 -0.49 12.45
CA GLU A 29 1.09 -0.27 13.63
C GLU A 29 2.05 0.92 13.42
N CYS A 30 3.33 0.69 13.12
CA CYS A 30 4.33 1.76 13.10
C CYS A 30 4.12 2.78 11.97
N ALA A 31 3.65 2.37 10.80
CA ALA A 31 3.36 3.30 9.70
C ALA A 31 2.12 4.15 9.99
N THR A 32 1.08 3.57 10.58
CA THR A 32 -0.08 4.34 11.07
C THR A 32 0.33 5.32 12.15
N ALA A 33 1.15 4.90 13.12
CA ALA A 33 1.66 5.80 14.16
C ALA A 33 2.48 6.98 13.60
N CYS A 34 3.20 6.76 12.49
CA CYS A 34 3.94 7.78 11.78
C CYS A 34 3.10 8.60 10.79
N LYS A 35 1.80 8.32 10.64
CA LYS A 35 0.93 8.92 9.61
C LYS A 35 1.49 8.77 8.21
N SER A 36 2.06 7.60 7.94
CA SER A 36 2.74 7.28 6.70
C SER A 36 2.16 6.05 6.01
N GLY A 37 1.20 5.33 6.60
CA GLY A 37 0.68 4.09 6.01
C GLY A 37 -0.55 3.49 6.67
N GLY A 38 -1.31 4.28 7.41
CA GLY A 38 -2.62 3.89 7.93
C GLY A 38 -3.75 4.16 6.94
N GLU A 39 -4.98 3.91 7.38
CA GLU A 39 -6.17 4.02 6.52
C GLU A 39 -6.37 5.44 5.97
N GLU A 40 -6.16 6.47 6.81
CA GLU A 40 -6.27 7.87 6.37
C GLU A 40 -5.28 8.21 5.25
N GLU A 41 -4.04 7.71 5.35
CA GLU A 41 -3.01 7.93 4.32
C GLU A 41 -3.31 7.19 3.03
N LEU A 42 -3.84 5.96 3.12
CA LEU A 42 -4.23 5.17 1.97
C LEU A 42 -5.39 5.85 1.22
N ILE A 43 -6.42 6.34 1.93
CA ILE A 43 -7.53 7.09 1.34
C ILE A 43 -7.02 8.38 0.65
N ALA A 44 -6.08 9.08 1.30
CA ALA A 44 -5.48 10.28 0.72
C ALA A 44 -4.67 9.96 -0.56
N MET A 45 -3.92 8.85 -0.57
CA MET A 45 -3.18 8.43 -1.77
C MET A 45 -4.13 7.98 -2.88
N THR A 46 -5.20 7.27 -2.56
CA THR A 46 -6.20 6.85 -3.55
C THR A 46 -6.68 8.03 -4.37
N LYS A 47 -7.08 9.12 -3.69
CA LYS A 47 -7.51 10.36 -4.38
C LYS A 47 -6.41 10.94 -5.27
N LYS A 48 -5.17 11.03 -4.77
CA LYS A 48 -4.03 11.56 -5.54
C LYS A 48 -3.71 10.72 -6.78
N LEU A 49 -3.86 9.40 -6.69
CA LEU A 49 -3.64 8.48 -7.81
C LEU A 49 -4.77 8.58 -8.84
N GLU A 50 -6.02 8.68 -8.39
CA GLU A 50 -7.18 8.89 -9.24
C GLU A 50 -7.11 10.22 -10.00
N ASP A 51 -6.62 11.29 -9.35
CA ASP A 51 -6.40 12.61 -9.98
C ASP A 51 -5.41 12.57 -11.16
N ILE A 52 -4.52 11.57 -11.21
CA ILE A 52 -3.58 11.34 -12.31
C ILE A 52 -3.99 10.19 -13.23
N ASN A 53 -5.28 9.83 -13.24
CA ASN A 53 -5.89 8.76 -14.04
C ASN A 53 -5.34 7.35 -13.76
N LYS A 54 -4.86 7.07 -12.55
CA LYS A 54 -4.57 5.71 -12.10
C LYS A 54 -5.80 5.14 -11.39
N GLN A 55 -6.09 3.86 -11.61
CA GLN A 55 -7.24 3.20 -10.99
C GLN A 55 -6.79 2.46 -9.73
N VAL A 56 -7.32 2.84 -8.56
CA VAL A 56 -7.12 2.05 -7.33
C VAL A 56 -8.21 1.00 -7.21
N LEU A 57 -7.82 -0.28 -7.32
CA LEU A 57 -8.77 -1.40 -7.26
C LEU A 57 -9.25 -1.68 -5.83
N GLY A 58 -8.47 -1.29 -4.83
CA GLY A 58 -8.77 -1.45 -3.42
C GLY A 58 -7.55 -1.26 -2.55
N PHE A 59 -7.78 -1.27 -1.24
CA PHE A 59 -6.71 -1.24 -0.26
C PHE A 59 -7.02 -2.13 0.95
N ILE A 60 -5.97 -2.57 1.63
CA ILE A 60 -6.07 -3.21 2.95
C ILE A 60 -5.04 -2.61 3.91
N VAL A 61 -5.38 -2.61 5.19
CA VAL A 61 -4.45 -2.27 6.27
C VAL A 61 -4.38 -3.47 7.21
N PRO A 62 -3.40 -4.37 7.05
CA PRO A 62 -3.15 -5.40 8.04
C PRO A 62 -2.87 -4.77 9.41
N GLU A 63 -3.26 -5.45 10.49
CA GLU A 63 -2.98 -5.03 11.87
C GLU A 63 -1.49 -4.69 12.06
N THR A 64 -0.62 -5.55 11.51
CA THR A 64 0.81 -5.28 11.34
C THR A 64 1.31 -5.95 10.07
N SER A 65 2.17 -5.27 9.32
CA SER A 65 2.65 -5.76 8.03
C SER A 65 3.95 -6.55 8.12
N CYS A 66 4.58 -6.69 9.29
CA CYS A 66 5.76 -7.56 9.48
C CYS A 66 5.41 -8.99 9.93
N ASN A 67 4.11 -9.31 10.08
CA ASN A 67 3.67 -10.67 10.38
C ASN A 67 3.21 -11.40 9.11
N TYR A 68 4.05 -12.29 8.60
CA TYR A 68 3.80 -13.03 7.36
C TYR A 68 2.47 -13.80 7.33
N LEU A 69 2.11 -14.50 8.42
CA LEU A 69 0.89 -15.32 8.43
C LEU A 69 -0.37 -14.45 8.43
N LEU A 70 -0.31 -13.32 9.13
CA LEU A 70 -1.38 -12.33 9.17
C LEU A 70 -1.57 -11.67 7.79
N VAL A 71 -0.48 -11.16 7.20
CA VAL A 71 -0.53 -10.54 5.87
C VAL A 71 -1.00 -11.54 4.83
N ARG A 72 -0.49 -12.77 4.82
CA ARG A 72 -0.96 -13.83 3.90
C ARG A 72 -2.44 -14.19 4.07
N ARG A 73 -2.98 -14.12 5.29
CA ARG A 73 -4.43 -14.29 5.53
C ARG A 73 -5.21 -13.13 4.93
N ASP A 74 -4.74 -11.90 5.10
CA ASP A 74 -5.46 -10.72 4.66
C ASP A 74 -5.38 -10.50 3.14
N LEU A 75 -4.22 -10.77 2.51
CA LEU A 75 -4.08 -10.79 1.05
C LEU A 75 -4.99 -11.82 0.37
N ARG A 76 -5.27 -12.96 1.03
CA ARG A 76 -6.22 -13.95 0.48
C ARG A 76 -7.64 -13.40 0.33
N LYS A 77 -8.03 -12.39 1.12
CA LYS A 77 -9.37 -11.77 1.04
C LYS A 77 -9.53 -10.90 -0.22
N ILE A 78 -8.42 -10.42 -0.77
CA ILE A 78 -8.38 -9.53 -1.94
C ILE A 78 -7.61 -10.17 -3.11
N ARG A 79 -7.53 -11.51 -3.13
CA ARG A 79 -6.70 -12.25 -4.10
C ARG A 79 -7.09 -11.95 -5.54
N ASP A 80 -8.39 -11.89 -5.82
CA ASP A 80 -8.87 -11.63 -7.18
C ASP A 80 -8.52 -10.19 -7.60
N THR A 81 -8.68 -9.22 -6.70
CA THR A 81 -8.24 -7.82 -6.90
C THR A 81 -6.74 -7.72 -7.16
N LEU A 82 -5.91 -8.49 -6.43
CA LEU A 82 -4.46 -8.53 -6.63
C LEU A 82 -4.08 -9.11 -8.00
N ASN A 83 -4.83 -10.11 -8.49
CA ASN A 83 -4.57 -10.71 -9.80
C ASN A 83 -4.89 -9.75 -10.96
N GLU A 84 -5.78 -8.78 -10.74
CA GLU A 84 -6.15 -7.75 -11.72
C GLU A 84 -5.25 -6.51 -11.68
N ALA A 85 -4.42 -6.37 -10.65
CA ALA A 85 -3.57 -5.20 -10.44
C ALA A 85 -2.27 -5.31 -11.27
N ASP A 86 -1.86 -4.19 -11.86
CA ASP A 86 -0.56 -4.06 -12.53
C ASP A 86 0.56 -3.84 -11.51
N ALA A 87 0.24 -3.20 -10.39
CA ALA A 87 1.19 -2.88 -9.34
C ALA A 87 0.57 -2.92 -7.93
N VAL A 88 1.42 -3.21 -6.95
CA VAL A 88 1.13 -3.06 -5.52
C VAL A 88 1.96 -1.91 -4.97
N LEU A 89 1.29 -0.89 -4.41
CA LEU A 89 1.95 0.20 -3.70
C LEU A 89 1.91 -0.08 -2.19
N SER A 90 3.07 -0.48 -1.65
CA SER A 90 3.24 -0.75 -0.23
C SER A 90 3.56 0.52 0.55
N PHE A 91 2.84 0.72 1.65
CA PHE A 91 3.10 1.74 2.67
C PHE A 91 3.73 1.15 3.94
N ALA A 92 4.14 -0.12 3.87
CA ALA A 92 4.89 -0.75 4.95
C ALA A 92 6.36 -0.31 4.93
N CYS A 93 7.05 -0.48 6.06
CA CYS A 93 8.49 -0.30 6.16
C CYS A 93 9.26 -1.44 5.46
N GLY A 94 10.59 -1.37 5.48
CA GLY A 94 11.46 -2.39 4.88
C GLY A 94 11.27 -3.82 5.39
N ASP A 95 10.85 -4.00 6.65
CA ASP A 95 10.50 -5.31 7.19
C ASP A 95 9.12 -5.77 6.67
N GLY A 96 8.14 -4.88 6.73
CA GLY A 96 6.78 -5.23 6.33
C GLY A 96 6.61 -5.48 4.83
N VAL A 97 7.33 -4.76 3.98
CA VAL A 97 7.23 -4.95 2.51
C VAL A 97 7.60 -6.36 2.08
N GLN A 98 8.53 -7.03 2.77
CA GLN A 98 8.95 -8.41 2.48
C GLN A 98 7.83 -9.45 2.68
N THR A 99 6.78 -9.11 3.41
CA THR A 99 5.63 -10.01 3.61
C THR A 99 4.47 -9.69 2.67
N VAL A 100 4.48 -8.49 2.08
CA VAL A 100 3.42 -7.92 1.26
C VAL A 100 3.61 -8.22 -0.22
N ALA A 101 4.85 -8.10 -0.72
CA ALA A 101 5.20 -8.18 -2.14
C ALA A 101 6.47 -9.01 -2.38
#